data_AF-A0A0W1I8D2-F1
#
_entry.id   AF-A0A0W1I8D2-F1
#
_cell.length_a   1.000
_cell.length_b   1.000
_cell.length_c   1.000
_cell.angle_alpha   90.00
_cell.angle_beta   90.00
_cell.angle_gamma   90.00
#
_symmetry.space_group_name_H-M   'P 1'
#
loop_
_entity.id
_entity.type
_entity.pdbx_description
1 polymer ?
#
loop_
_entity_poly.entity_id
_entity_poly.type
_entity_poly.pdbx_seq_one_letter_code
_entity_poly.pdbx_strand_id
1 'polypeptide(L)'
;MIAPLALLAPAALAAAGPASCPEDNARTMTLAEAAAAQPGLCVRLEAIAWNGRLYADVDAIYAGVSIAYRGDVPGRPMRGGPARMVFDPASREFVDAGSSGAPRAPMPQWLRLTAQTARCAGVQCAADAAPTLDIVMADRVRDRPVERQLRADVAPAAWKLRPLAADSPWTARFAAAADALFPALRSRDPRQWVPMLGGRWLATADRARVERLLGAQTSPFASALRAPAKLQRVILGWDAATLDAGERALVDAGQEAEAIVCWSDHADAERLWPIAAFDADNRPGRPYACARIAYSIRGGEPQWRAFIDQAAGGLAEP
;
A
#
# COMPACT_ATOMS: atom_id res chain seq x y z
N MET A 1 5.20 62.66 -39.90
CA MET A 1 4.12 61.86 -39.30
C MET A 1 4.60 60.40 -39.34
N ILE A 2 5.30 59.85 -38.33
CA ILE A 2 4.83 59.32 -37.03
C ILE A 2 3.64 58.35 -37.28
N ALA A 3 3.61 57.03 -36.99
CA ALA A 3 4.47 56.01 -36.36
C ALA A 3 3.86 54.60 -36.73
N PRO A 4 4.52 53.45 -36.47
CA PRO A 4 4.00 52.12 -36.82
C PRO A 4 2.95 51.60 -35.82
N LEU A 5 1.93 50.87 -36.33
CA LEU A 5 0.97 50.14 -35.50
C LEU A 5 1.67 48.98 -34.77
N ALA A 6 1.73 49.08 -33.44
CA ALA A 6 2.15 48.01 -32.55
C ALA A 6 0.98 47.06 -32.24
N LEU A 7 1.30 45.77 -32.19
CA LEU A 7 0.46 44.68 -31.72
C LEU A 7 -0.08 44.92 -30.31
N LEU A 8 -1.34 44.55 -30.08
CA LEU A 8 -1.84 44.15 -28.76
C LEU A 8 -2.65 42.85 -28.92
N ALA A 9 -1.97 41.72 -28.74
CA ALA A 9 -2.64 40.48 -28.36
C ALA A 9 -3.15 40.64 -26.93
N PRO A 10 -4.35 40.13 -26.58
CA PRO A 10 -4.76 40.08 -25.18
C PRO A 10 -3.86 39.08 -24.46
N ALA A 11 -2.94 39.60 -23.65
CA ALA A 11 -2.21 38.82 -22.67
C ALA A 11 -3.25 38.20 -21.72
N ALA A 12 -3.34 36.87 -21.73
CA ALA A 12 -4.03 36.11 -20.71
C ALA A 12 -3.41 36.48 -19.35
N LEU A 13 -4.14 37.23 -18.52
CA LEU A 13 -3.86 37.26 -17.09
C LEU A 13 -4.27 35.90 -16.52
N ALA A 14 -3.35 34.94 -16.56
CA ALA A 14 -3.30 33.90 -15.55
C ALA A 14 -2.99 34.60 -14.22
N ALA A 15 -4.04 34.87 -13.44
CA ALA A 15 -3.87 35.35 -12.08
C ALA A 15 -3.24 34.20 -11.25
N ALA A 16 -1.92 34.31 -11.06
CA ALA A 16 -1.14 33.47 -10.17
C ALA A 16 -1.17 34.06 -8.75
N GLY A 17 -1.71 33.29 -7.81
CA GLY A 17 -1.75 33.56 -6.37
C GLY A 17 -2.90 32.74 -5.75
N PRO A 18 -2.69 31.98 -4.65
CA PRO A 18 -3.69 31.03 -4.17
C PRO A 18 -4.95 31.80 -3.77
N ALA A 19 -6.09 31.44 -4.37
CA ALA A 19 -7.36 31.75 -3.77
C ALA A 19 -7.34 31.06 -2.40
N SER A 20 -7.09 31.84 -1.34
CA SER A 20 -7.10 31.33 0.03
C SER A 20 -8.39 30.56 0.22
N CYS A 21 -8.29 29.34 0.74
CA CYS A 21 -9.43 28.48 1.01
C CYS A 21 -9.74 28.51 2.51
N PRO A 22 -10.32 29.61 3.04
CA PRO A 22 -10.66 29.68 4.45
C PRO A 22 -11.76 28.68 4.75
N GLU A 23 -11.71 28.07 5.94
CA GLU A 23 -12.67 27.05 6.37
C GLU A 23 -14.13 27.52 6.25
N ASP A 24 -14.37 28.81 6.52
CA ASP A 24 -15.71 29.41 6.53
C ASP A 24 -16.39 29.39 5.15
N ASN A 25 -15.61 29.30 4.07
CA ASN A 25 -16.11 29.27 2.69
C ASN A 25 -16.05 27.87 2.06
N ALA A 26 -15.53 26.87 2.80
CA ALA A 26 -15.39 25.51 2.30
C ALA A 26 -16.72 24.76 2.34
N ARG A 27 -17.12 24.18 1.21
CA ARG A 27 -18.33 23.35 1.13
C ARG A 27 -18.05 21.97 1.71
N THR A 28 -18.86 21.52 2.66
CA THR A 28 -18.77 20.13 3.14
C THR A 28 -19.19 19.18 2.01
N MET A 29 -18.30 18.26 1.64
CA MET A 29 -18.51 17.30 0.55
C MET A 29 -17.91 15.95 0.93
N THR A 30 -18.40 14.87 0.34
CA THR A 30 -17.73 13.58 0.35
C THR A 30 -16.52 13.60 -0.58
N LEU A 31 -15.62 12.63 -0.41
CA LEU A 31 -14.46 12.49 -1.29
C LEU A 31 -14.88 12.30 -2.75
N ALA A 32 -15.95 11.53 -3.01
CA ALA A 32 -16.47 11.29 -4.37
C ALA A 32 -17.03 12.56 -5.01
N GLU A 33 -17.80 13.35 -4.27
CA GLU A 33 -18.32 14.63 -4.75
C GLU A 33 -17.19 15.62 -5.03
N ALA A 34 -16.17 15.67 -4.16
CA ALA A 34 -14.99 16.50 -4.38
C ALA A 34 -14.20 16.06 -5.63
N ALA A 35 -14.16 14.76 -5.94
CA ALA A 35 -13.57 14.22 -7.16
C ALA A 35 -14.29 14.71 -8.43
N ALA A 36 -15.62 14.80 -8.37
CA ALA A 36 -16.46 15.17 -9.50
C ALA A 36 -16.63 16.69 -9.66
N ALA A 37 -16.23 17.47 -8.66
CA ALA A 37 -16.38 18.91 -8.65
C ALA A 37 -15.50 19.62 -9.69
N GLN A 38 -15.92 20.82 -10.08
CA GLN A 38 -15.10 21.69 -10.91
C GLN A 38 -13.81 22.09 -10.15
N PRO A 39 -12.65 22.20 -10.82
CA PRO A 39 -11.43 22.69 -10.20
C PRO A 39 -11.60 24.10 -9.62
N GLY A 40 -10.88 24.39 -8.54
CA GLY A 40 -10.89 25.67 -7.85
C GLY A 40 -11.91 25.77 -6.71
N LEU A 41 -12.74 24.75 -6.49
CA LEU A 41 -13.74 24.74 -5.43
C LEU A 41 -13.10 24.45 -4.07
N CYS A 42 -13.43 25.27 -3.09
CA CYS A 42 -13.08 25.04 -1.69
C CYS A 42 -14.00 24.00 -1.06
N VAL A 43 -13.40 22.92 -0.56
CA VAL A 43 -14.12 21.78 0.01
C VAL A 43 -13.58 21.42 1.39
N ARG A 44 -14.49 20.91 2.22
CA ARG A 44 -14.18 20.30 3.51
C ARG A 44 -14.69 18.87 3.50
N LEU A 45 -13.84 17.91 3.84
CA LEU A 45 -14.18 16.49 3.79
C LEU A 45 -13.43 15.68 4.84
N GLU A 46 -13.95 14.50 5.15
CA GLU A 46 -13.21 13.49 5.92
C GLU A 46 -12.69 12.40 4.97
N ALA A 47 -11.47 11.96 5.20
CA ALA A 47 -10.84 10.89 4.44
C ALA A 47 -9.76 10.17 5.25
N ILE A 48 -9.40 8.97 4.82
CA ILE A 48 -8.19 8.28 5.27
C ILE A 48 -7.05 8.69 4.35
N ALA A 49 -6.00 9.29 4.90
CA ALA A 49 -4.76 9.51 4.18
C ALA A 49 -3.82 8.33 4.35
N TRP A 50 -3.40 7.73 3.23
CA TRP A 50 -2.49 6.58 3.23
C TRP A 50 -1.75 6.46 1.91
N ASN A 51 -0.44 6.17 1.92
CA ASN A 51 0.38 5.96 0.72
C ASN A 51 0.19 7.02 -0.38
N GLY A 52 0.10 8.31 0.00
CA GLY A 52 -0.09 9.39 -0.98
C GLY A 52 -1.45 9.45 -1.67
N ARG A 53 -2.45 8.83 -1.05
CA ARG A 53 -3.82 8.75 -1.52
C ARG A 53 -4.78 9.11 -0.39
N LEU A 54 -5.96 9.59 -0.78
CA LEU A 54 -7.11 9.77 0.09
C LEU A 54 -8.15 8.72 -0.26
N TYR A 55 -8.72 8.10 0.77
CA TYR A 55 -9.77 7.10 0.69
C TYR A 55 -10.97 7.57 1.50
N ALA A 56 -12.19 7.31 1.04
CA ALA A 56 -13.39 7.70 1.78
C ALA A 56 -13.52 6.91 3.11
N ASP A 57 -13.16 5.63 3.06
CA ASP A 57 -13.25 4.68 4.17
C ASP A 57 -12.34 3.47 3.91
N VAL A 58 -12.44 2.45 4.78
CA VAL A 58 -11.66 1.21 4.67
C VAL A 58 -12.09 0.37 3.45
N ASP A 59 -13.37 0.36 3.10
CA ASP A 59 -13.86 -0.35 1.90
C ASP A 59 -13.22 0.22 0.63
N ALA A 60 -13.10 1.54 0.53
CA ALA A 60 -12.43 2.23 -0.56
C ALA A 60 -10.94 1.85 -0.66
N ILE A 61 -10.27 1.58 0.47
CA ILE A 61 -8.89 1.05 0.48
C ILE A 61 -8.83 -0.31 -0.21
N TYR A 62 -9.70 -1.26 0.21
CA TYR A 62 -9.73 -2.60 -0.38
C TYR A 62 -10.21 -2.59 -1.85
N ALA A 63 -11.07 -1.64 -2.22
CA ALA A 63 -11.52 -1.44 -3.60
C ALA A 63 -10.47 -0.74 -4.49
N GLY A 64 -9.42 -0.13 -3.90
CA GLY A 64 -8.45 0.68 -4.63
C GLY A 64 -8.99 2.03 -5.13
N VAL A 65 -10.15 2.46 -4.61
CA VAL A 65 -10.81 3.71 -5.02
C VAL A 65 -10.24 4.85 -4.18
N SER A 66 -9.51 5.75 -4.83
CA SER A 66 -8.81 6.84 -4.15
C SER A 66 -8.66 8.08 -5.01
N ILE A 67 -8.32 9.18 -4.34
CA ILE A 67 -7.94 10.44 -4.98
C ILE A 67 -6.50 10.77 -4.59
N ALA A 68 -5.72 11.27 -5.55
CA ALA A 68 -4.39 11.80 -5.27
C ALA A 68 -4.49 13.16 -4.59
N TYR A 69 -3.50 13.53 -3.79
CA TYR A 69 -3.44 14.86 -3.20
C TYR A 69 -2.05 15.47 -3.32
N ARG A 70 -1.99 16.80 -3.26
CA ARG A 70 -0.76 17.57 -3.09
C ARG A 70 -0.86 18.30 -1.74
N GLY A 71 0.19 18.20 -0.93
CA GLY A 71 0.34 19.10 0.21
C GLY A 71 0.84 20.44 -0.32
N ASP A 72 0.19 21.55 -0.02
CA ASP A 72 0.68 22.84 -0.43
C ASP A 72 1.90 23.20 0.43
N VAL A 73 3.12 23.12 -0.12
CA VAL A 73 4.31 23.72 0.49
C VAL A 73 4.75 24.84 -0.45
N PRO A 74 4.52 26.12 -0.11
CA PRO A 74 4.92 27.24 -0.96
C PRO A 74 6.41 27.15 -1.31
N GLY A 75 6.72 27.10 -2.60
CA GLY A 75 8.09 27.27 -3.11
C GLY A 75 9.01 26.04 -3.10
N ARG A 76 8.52 24.82 -2.85
CA ARG A 76 9.34 23.61 -3.03
C ARG A 76 8.67 22.56 -3.93
N PRO A 77 9.23 22.22 -5.10
CA PRO A 77 8.87 20.98 -5.78
C PRO A 77 9.23 19.82 -4.84
N MET A 78 8.23 19.05 -4.42
CA MET A 78 8.42 17.92 -3.51
C MET A 78 9.38 16.90 -4.13
N ARG A 79 10.55 16.72 -3.52
CA ARG A 79 11.45 15.61 -3.86
C ARG A 79 11.02 14.37 -3.09
N GLY A 80 10.19 13.55 -3.71
CA GLY A 80 9.62 12.33 -3.14
C GLY A 80 8.18 12.23 -3.62
N GLY A 81 7.85 11.23 -4.42
CA GLY A 81 6.48 11.08 -4.93
C GLY A 81 5.47 10.99 -3.78
N PRO A 82 4.18 11.29 -4.03
CA PRO A 82 3.13 11.34 -3.01
C PRO A 82 3.06 10.09 -2.13
N ALA A 83 3.49 8.93 -2.66
CA ALA A 83 3.49 7.64 -1.97
C ALA A 83 4.26 7.57 -0.63
N ARG A 84 5.12 8.55 -0.31
CA ARG A 84 5.95 8.55 0.92
C ARG A 84 5.53 9.60 1.95
N MET A 85 4.40 10.26 1.76
CA MET A 85 3.94 11.31 2.67
C MET A 85 3.30 10.73 3.93
N VAL A 86 3.58 11.34 5.08
CA VAL A 86 2.98 11.03 6.38
C VAL A 86 2.40 12.31 6.97
N PHE A 87 1.20 12.23 7.55
CA PHE A 87 0.63 13.34 8.30
C PHE A 87 1.34 13.47 9.65
N ASP A 88 1.88 14.66 9.94
CA ASP A 88 2.44 15.01 11.25
C ASP A 88 1.38 15.76 12.09
N PRO A 89 0.83 15.15 13.15
CA PRO A 89 -0.17 15.82 13.99
C PRO A 89 0.35 17.09 14.68
N ALA A 90 1.66 17.21 14.90
CA ALA A 90 2.24 18.36 15.60
C ALA A 90 2.25 19.61 14.73
N SER A 91 2.67 19.49 13.46
CA SER A 91 2.65 20.60 12.50
C SER A 91 1.34 20.71 11.72
N ARG A 92 0.51 19.67 11.72
CA ARG A 92 -0.70 19.53 10.87
C ARG A 92 -0.38 19.54 9.37
N GLU A 93 0.82 19.14 9.02
CA GLU A 93 1.30 19.09 7.64
C GLU A 93 1.57 17.66 7.19
N PHE A 94 1.57 17.46 5.87
CA PHE A 94 2.14 16.26 5.28
C PHE A 94 3.64 16.46 5.13
N VAL A 95 4.42 15.63 5.81
CA VAL A 95 5.87 15.62 5.73
C VAL A 95 6.33 14.42 4.93
N ASP A 96 7.45 14.55 4.22
CA ASP A 96 8.14 13.39 3.65
C ASP A 96 8.53 12.46 4.81
N ALA A 97 8.20 11.17 4.71
CA ALA A 97 8.69 10.13 5.61
C ALA A 97 10.22 10.12 5.76
N GLY A 98 10.92 10.80 4.84
CA GLY A 98 12.29 11.23 4.98
C GLY A 98 13.31 10.16 4.60
N SER A 99 14.46 10.67 4.15
CA SER A 99 15.78 10.02 4.21
C SER A 99 16.50 10.30 5.55
N SER A 100 15.82 10.95 6.50
CA SER A 100 16.37 11.37 7.80
C SER A 100 16.08 10.35 8.91
N GLY A 101 17.15 9.80 9.49
CA GLY A 101 17.22 9.18 10.82
C GLY A 101 16.52 7.82 11.00
N ALA A 102 15.26 7.70 10.60
CA ALA A 102 14.50 6.46 10.49
C ALA A 102 13.26 6.72 9.61
N PRO A 103 13.07 6.01 8.47
CA PRO A 103 11.90 6.22 7.63
C PRO A 103 10.63 5.96 8.45
N ARG A 104 9.76 6.97 8.62
CA ARG A 104 8.42 6.73 9.18
C ARG A 104 7.61 5.98 8.12
N ALA A 105 7.19 4.75 8.40
CA ALA A 105 6.29 4.06 7.49
C ALA A 105 4.96 4.83 7.44
N PRO A 106 4.39 5.10 6.24
CA PRO A 106 3.12 5.81 6.13
C PRO A 106 2.01 4.98 6.74
N MET A 107 1.57 5.36 7.95
CA MET A 107 0.42 4.76 8.60
C MET A 107 -0.86 5.44 8.10
N PRO A 108 -1.94 4.69 7.85
CA PRO A 108 -3.21 5.27 7.49
C PRO A 108 -3.74 6.13 8.65
N GLN A 109 -4.27 7.32 8.34
CA GLN A 109 -4.81 8.26 9.35
C GLN A 109 -6.17 8.81 8.90
N TRP A 110 -7.14 8.86 9.82
CA TRP A 110 -8.39 9.57 9.60
C TRP A 110 -8.19 11.07 9.78
N LEU A 111 -8.43 11.83 8.71
CA LEU A 111 -8.24 13.27 8.66
C LEU A 111 -9.54 13.98 8.25
N ARG A 112 -9.74 15.17 8.79
CA ARG A 112 -10.59 16.21 8.22
C ARG A 112 -9.70 17.15 7.45
N LEU A 113 -10.06 17.39 6.20
CA LEU A 113 -9.28 18.14 5.24
C LEU A 113 -10.08 19.35 4.78
N THR A 114 -9.41 20.50 4.73
CA THR A 114 -9.82 21.64 3.92
C THR A 114 -8.91 21.68 2.71
N ALA A 115 -9.50 21.62 1.52
CA ALA A 115 -8.75 21.47 0.27
C ALA A 115 -9.40 22.26 -0.86
N GLN A 116 -8.61 22.54 -1.89
CA GLN A 116 -9.10 23.04 -3.17
C GLN A 116 -9.15 21.87 -4.17
N THR A 117 -10.25 21.75 -4.90
CA THR A 117 -10.37 20.76 -5.97
C THR A 117 -9.44 21.14 -7.11
N ALA A 118 -8.72 20.17 -7.66
CA ALA A 118 -7.75 20.39 -8.72
C ALA A 118 -7.79 19.24 -9.73
N ARG A 119 -7.16 19.48 -10.89
CA ARG A 119 -6.78 18.43 -11.82
C ARG A 119 -5.26 18.35 -11.82
N CYS A 120 -4.75 17.12 -11.87
CA CYS A 120 -3.32 16.95 -12.08
C CYS A 120 -2.95 17.50 -13.48
N ALA A 121 -1.83 18.22 -13.56
CA ALA A 121 -1.26 18.70 -14.82
C ALA A 121 0.20 18.28 -14.90
N GLY A 122 0.60 17.60 -15.99
CA GLY A 122 1.99 17.24 -16.30
C GLY A 122 2.34 15.75 -16.28
N VAL A 123 3.60 15.44 -16.59
CA VAL A 123 4.13 14.13 -17.01
C VAL A 123 3.98 12.98 -15.98
N GLN A 124 3.65 13.29 -14.73
CA GLN A 124 3.42 12.30 -13.67
C GLN A 124 1.97 11.81 -13.60
N CYS A 125 1.10 12.36 -14.44
CA CYS A 125 -0.28 11.96 -14.59
C CYS A 125 -0.49 11.63 -16.07
N ALA A 126 -0.72 10.36 -16.39
CA ALA A 126 -1.03 9.94 -17.76
C ALA A 126 -2.38 10.49 -18.29
N ALA A 127 -3.02 11.42 -17.58
CA ALA A 127 -4.21 12.10 -18.02
C ALA A 127 -4.34 13.45 -17.30
N ASP A 128 -4.52 14.53 -18.05
CA ASP A 128 -4.99 15.84 -17.57
C ASP A 128 -6.46 15.80 -17.03
N ALA A 129 -6.91 14.63 -16.55
CA ALA A 129 -8.28 14.30 -16.19
C ALA A 129 -8.44 13.65 -14.80
N ALA A 130 -7.36 13.17 -14.16
CA ALA A 130 -7.48 12.55 -12.86
C ALA A 130 -7.73 13.62 -11.76
N PRO A 131 -8.77 13.45 -10.93
CA PRO A 131 -9.05 14.40 -9.84
C PRO A 131 -7.91 14.40 -8.84
N THR A 132 -7.58 15.58 -8.32
CA THR A 132 -6.57 15.79 -7.27
C THR A 132 -7.09 16.80 -6.27
N LEU A 133 -6.64 16.73 -5.02
CA LEU A 133 -6.91 17.72 -4.00
C LEU A 133 -5.64 18.46 -3.59
N ASP A 134 -5.69 19.78 -3.63
CA ASP A 134 -4.66 20.64 -3.06
C ASP A 134 -5.02 20.89 -1.61
N ILE A 135 -4.33 20.18 -0.70
CA ILE A 135 -4.61 20.23 0.73
C ILE A 135 -4.09 21.57 1.25
N VAL A 136 -5.02 22.37 1.76
CA VAL A 136 -4.75 23.67 2.39
C VAL A 136 -4.57 23.48 3.89
N MET A 137 -5.37 22.60 4.50
CA MET A 137 -5.28 22.28 5.92
C MET A 137 -5.76 20.86 6.18
N ALA A 138 -5.19 20.23 7.20
CA ALA A 138 -5.57 18.91 7.65
C ALA A 138 -5.56 18.82 9.18
N ASP A 139 -6.61 18.26 9.76
CA ASP A 139 -6.69 17.95 11.18
C ASP A 139 -6.91 16.44 11.36
N ARG A 140 -6.27 15.86 12.38
CA ARG A 140 -6.61 14.51 12.82
C ARG A 140 -7.98 14.53 13.48
N VAL A 141 -8.88 13.66 13.03
CA VAL A 141 -10.25 13.58 13.58
C VAL A 141 -10.52 12.34 14.40
N ARG A 142 -9.63 11.34 14.35
CA ARG A 142 -9.76 10.14 15.18
C ARG A 142 -8.41 9.73 15.76
N ASP A 143 -8.43 9.43 17.05
CA ASP A 143 -7.27 8.90 17.76
C ASP A 143 -7.13 7.38 17.61
N ARG A 144 -8.19 6.69 17.14
CA ARG A 144 -8.16 5.26 16.85
C ARG A 144 -7.45 4.93 15.53
N PRO A 145 -6.77 3.78 15.43
CA PRO A 145 -6.14 3.33 14.19
C PRO A 145 -7.17 3.03 13.10
N VAL A 146 -6.73 3.02 11.85
CA VAL A 146 -7.49 2.45 10.74
C VAL A 146 -7.24 0.94 10.73
N GLU A 147 -8.26 0.17 11.06
CA GLU A 147 -8.20 -1.28 11.19
C GLU A 147 -8.44 -1.97 9.85
N ARG A 148 -7.80 -3.13 9.66
CA ARG A 148 -8.01 -4.00 8.51
C ARG A 148 -9.37 -4.68 8.60
N GLN A 149 -9.86 -5.14 7.48
CA GLN A 149 -11.02 -6.03 7.46
C GLN A 149 -10.58 -7.47 7.76
N LEU A 150 -11.35 -8.16 8.60
CA LEU A 150 -11.16 -9.59 8.83
C LEU A 150 -11.92 -10.36 7.78
N ARG A 151 -11.35 -11.51 7.38
CA ARG A 151 -11.97 -12.42 6.43
C ARG A 151 -13.39 -12.83 6.84
N ALA A 152 -13.60 -13.01 8.15
CA ALA A 152 -14.90 -13.41 8.68
C ALA A 152 -15.98 -12.32 8.67
N ASP A 153 -15.59 -11.05 8.52
CA ASP A 153 -16.50 -9.91 8.67
C ASP A 153 -16.91 -9.31 7.32
N VAL A 154 -16.32 -9.76 6.22
CA VAL A 154 -16.61 -9.28 4.87
C VAL A 154 -16.95 -10.40 3.91
N ALA A 155 -17.82 -10.10 2.95
CA ALA A 155 -18.23 -11.06 1.93
C ALA A 155 -17.03 -11.54 1.10
N PRO A 156 -17.00 -12.81 0.64
CA PRO A 156 -15.91 -13.33 -0.18
C PRO A 156 -15.61 -12.55 -1.46
N ALA A 157 -16.55 -11.76 -1.98
CA ALA A 157 -16.36 -10.89 -3.13
C ALA A 157 -15.38 -9.73 -2.86
N ALA A 158 -15.21 -9.32 -1.60
CA ALA A 158 -14.26 -8.28 -1.22
C ALA A 158 -12.81 -8.77 -1.16
N TRP A 159 -12.59 -10.08 -1.07
CA TRP A 159 -11.26 -10.66 -0.92
C TRP A 159 -10.46 -10.53 -2.23
N LYS A 160 -9.32 -9.85 -2.16
CA LYS A 160 -8.33 -9.75 -3.25
C LYS A 160 -7.34 -10.90 -3.26
N LEU A 161 -7.26 -11.62 -2.13
CA LEU A 161 -6.49 -12.84 -1.96
C LEU A 161 -7.40 -14.01 -1.62
N ARG A 162 -7.27 -15.10 -2.37
CA ARG A 162 -8.05 -16.33 -2.20
C ARG A 162 -7.15 -17.53 -1.97
N PRO A 163 -7.58 -18.54 -1.19
CA PRO A 163 -6.87 -19.80 -1.14
C PRO A 163 -6.74 -20.36 -2.56
N LEU A 164 -5.54 -20.83 -2.94
CA LEU A 164 -5.39 -21.50 -4.21
C LEU A 164 -6.24 -22.77 -4.23
N ALA A 165 -6.84 -23.05 -5.39
CA ALA A 165 -7.63 -24.26 -5.59
C ALA A 165 -6.76 -25.50 -5.41
N ALA A 166 -7.28 -26.53 -4.73
CA ALA A 166 -6.50 -27.72 -4.38
C ALA A 166 -5.98 -28.49 -5.61
N ASP A 167 -6.70 -28.41 -6.72
CA ASP A 167 -6.37 -29.02 -8.02
C ASP A 167 -5.47 -28.14 -8.90
N SER A 168 -5.15 -26.91 -8.48
CA SER A 168 -4.20 -26.07 -9.19
C SER A 168 -2.79 -26.65 -9.15
N PRO A 169 -2.06 -26.74 -10.28
CA PRO A 169 -0.67 -27.19 -10.30
C PRO A 169 0.25 -26.26 -9.48
N TRP A 170 -0.17 -25.01 -9.26
CA TRP A 170 0.57 -24.05 -8.44
C TRP A 170 0.49 -24.36 -6.94
N THR A 171 -0.61 -24.94 -6.47
CA THR A 171 -0.81 -25.26 -5.04
C THR A 171 0.29 -26.18 -4.54
N ALA A 172 0.60 -27.26 -5.27
CA ALA A 172 1.67 -28.18 -4.90
C ALA A 172 3.06 -27.53 -4.95
N ARG A 173 3.33 -26.68 -5.95
CA ARG A 173 4.61 -25.96 -6.08
C ARG A 173 4.83 -25.01 -4.91
N PHE A 174 3.86 -24.14 -4.61
CA PHE A 174 3.95 -23.23 -3.47
C PHE A 174 3.98 -23.95 -2.13
N ALA A 175 3.30 -25.10 -2.00
CA ALA A 175 3.41 -25.93 -0.81
C ALA A 175 4.85 -26.42 -0.60
N ALA A 176 5.49 -26.94 -1.64
CA ALA A 176 6.89 -27.39 -1.57
C ALA A 176 7.86 -26.24 -1.24
N ALA A 177 7.69 -25.06 -1.86
CA ALA A 177 8.50 -23.89 -1.53
C ALA A 177 8.31 -23.44 -0.08
N ALA A 178 7.07 -23.46 0.42
CA ALA A 178 6.76 -23.15 1.80
C ALA A 178 7.36 -24.16 2.79
N ASP A 179 7.34 -25.45 2.45
CA ASP A 179 7.92 -26.53 3.26
C ASP A 179 9.46 -26.45 3.31
N ALA A 180 10.09 -25.87 2.27
CA ALA A 180 11.52 -25.55 2.29
C ALA A 180 11.82 -24.24 3.05
N LEU A 181 11.02 -23.20 2.84
CA LEU A 181 11.24 -21.87 3.40
C LEU A 181 11.02 -21.82 4.92
N PHE A 182 9.93 -22.39 5.41
CA PHE A 182 9.57 -22.25 6.81
C PHE A 182 10.62 -22.84 7.77
N PRO A 183 11.16 -24.05 7.55
CA PRO A 183 12.28 -24.56 8.35
C PRO A 183 13.54 -23.69 8.27
N ALA A 184 13.86 -23.13 7.09
CA ALA A 184 15.00 -22.24 6.92
C ALA A 184 14.84 -20.93 7.71
N LEU A 185 13.62 -20.38 7.78
CA LEU A 185 13.32 -19.23 8.65
C LEU A 185 13.34 -19.62 10.13
N ARG A 186 12.84 -20.82 10.47
CA ARG A 186 12.81 -21.35 11.84
C ARG A 186 14.19 -21.57 12.43
N SER A 187 15.16 -21.99 11.62
CA SER A 187 16.55 -22.17 12.07
C SER A 187 17.21 -20.85 12.45
N ARG A 188 16.69 -19.73 11.93
CA ARG A 188 17.26 -18.37 12.05
C ARG A 188 18.68 -18.25 11.49
N ASP A 189 19.19 -19.28 10.80
CA ASP A 189 20.52 -19.28 10.21
C ASP A 189 20.48 -18.59 8.84
N PRO A 190 21.14 -17.43 8.67
CA PRO A 190 21.19 -16.73 7.38
C PRO A 190 21.70 -17.61 6.23
N ARG A 191 22.51 -18.63 6.51
CA ARG A 191 23.00 -19.55 5.47
C ARG A 191 21.87 -20.37 4.84
N GLN A 192 20.76 -20.57 5.54
CA GLN A 192 19.63 -21.37 5.07
C GLN A 192 18.59 -20.53 4.32
N TRP A 193 18.23 -19.35 4.86
CA TRP A 193 17.15 -18.54 4.28
C TRP A 193 17.62 -17.46 3.29
N VAL A 194 18.84 -16.90 3.43
CA VAL A 194 19.32 -15.86 2.49
C VAL A 194 19.29 -16.33 1.04
N PRO A 195 19.74 -17.56 0.68
CA PRO A 195 19.65 -18.06 -0.69
C PRO A 195 18.23 -18.02 -1.27
N MET A 196 17.22 -18.33 -0.45
CA MET A 196 15.80 -18.36 -0.85
C MET A 196 15.21 -16.95 -1.03
N LEU A 197 15.80 -15.94 -0.40
CA LEU A 197 15.35 -14.54 -0.45
C LEU A 197 16.11 -13.70 -1.50
N GLY A 198 16.96 -14.33 -2.32
CA GLY A 198 17.74 -13.67 -3.38
C GLY A 198 19.25 -13.86 -3.28
N GLY A 199 19.72 -14.57 -2.25
CA GLY A 199 21.13 -14.91 -2.07
C GLY A 199 22.01 -13.67 -2.05
N ARG A 200 23.01 -13.64 -2.95
CA ARG A 200 23.92 -12.51 -3.11
C ARG A 200 23.25 -11.19 -3.53
N TRP A 201 22.02 -11.25 -4.04
CA TRP A 201 21.24 -10.10 -4.50
C TRP A 201 20.26 -9.58 -3.44
N LEU A 202 20.21 -10.20 -2.26
CA LEU A 202 19.45 -9.66 -1.14
C LEU A 202 20.18 -8.43 -0.58
N ALA A 203 19.53 -7.27 -0.58
CA ALA A 203 20.14 -6.06 -0.06
C ALA A 203 20.44 -6.19 1.44
N THR A 204 21.53 -5.58 1.90
CA THR A 204 21.93 -5.61 3.32
C THR A 204 20.83 -5.11 4.26
N ALA A 205 20.08 -4.08 3.85
CA ALA A 205 18.96 -3.56 4.62
C ALA A 205 17.81 -4.57 4.74
N ASP A 206 17.52 -5.32 3.67
CA ASP A 206 16.50 -6.37 3.67
C ASP A 206 16.92 -7.54 4.55
N ARG A 207 18.17 -7.98 4.43
CA ARG A 207 18.74 -9.03 5.28
C ARG A 207 18.62 -8.66 6.76
N ALA A 208 19.09 -7.47 7.15
CA ALA A 208 19.03 -7.01 8.52
C ALA A 208 17.57 -6.87 9.03
N ARG A 209 16.63 -6.52 8.14
CA ARG A 209 15.20 -6.47 8.46
C ARG A 209 14.63 -7.85 8.78
N VAL A 210 14.94 -8.86 7.95
CA VAL A 210 14.52 -10.24 8.19
C VAL A 210 15.15 -10.80 9.46
N GLU A 211 16.43 -10.57 9.71
CA GLU A 211 17.10 -10.99 10.95
C GLU A 211 16.40 -10.41 12.19
N ARG A 212 16.03 -9.11 12.16
CA ARG A 212 15.25 -8.48 13.25
C ARG A 212 13.86 -9.09 13.41
N LEU A 213 13.14 -9.36 12.31
CA LEU A 213 11.82 -10.00 12.36
C LEU A 213 11.89 -11.37 13.02
N LEU A 214 12.82 -12.23 12.58
CA LEU A 214 12.95 -13.58 13.10
C LEU A 214 13.38 -13.61 14.58
N GLY A 215 14.12 -12.59 15.04
CA GLY A 215 14.60 -12.46 16.42
C GLY A 215 13.63 -11.74 17.37
N ALA A 216 12.76 -10.87 16.88
CA ALA A 216 11.89 -10.03 17.71
C ALA A 216 10.73 -10.84 18.31
N GLN A 217 10.54 -10.75 19.64
CA GLN A 217 9.45 -11.44 20.33
C GLN A 217 8.05 -10.96 19.92
N THR A 218 7.95 -9.69 19.51
CA THR A 218 6.72 -9.04 19.05
C THR A 218 6.43 -9.29 17.57
N SER A 219 7.32 -9.97 16.85
CA SER A 219 7.09 -10.35 15.45
C SER A 219 6.07 -11.48 15.36
N PRO A 220 5.20 -11.49 14.34
CA PRO A 220 4.32 -12.63 14.07
C PRO A 220 5.08 -13.95 13.85
N PHE A 221 6.32 -13.89 13.34
CA PHE A 221 7.17 -15.07 13.21
C PHE A 221 7.54 -15.68 14.57
N ALA A 222 7.55 -14.90 15.66
CA ALA A 222 7.93 -15.41 16.96
C ALA A 222 7.00 -16.53 17.44
N SER A 223 5.68 -16.36 17.26
CA SER A 223 4.69 -17.39 17.63
C SER A 223 4.77 -18.58 16.68
N ALA A 224 4.68 -18.31 15.37
CA ALA A 224 4.70 -19.36 14.34
C ALA A 224 5.94 -20.26 14.43
N LEU A 225 7.13 -19.69 14.62
CA LEU A 225 8.39 -20.46 14.68
C LEU A 225 8.54 -21.30 15.96
N ARG A 226 7.86 -20.91 17.06
CA ARG A 226 7.89 -21.63 18.33
C ARG A 226 6.76 -22.65 18.46
N ALA A 227 5.70 -22.52 17.66
CA ALA A 227 4.54 -23.40 17.73
C ALA A 227 4.93 -24.89 17.54
N PRO A 228 4.50 -25.78 18.46
CA PRO A 228 4.62 -27.21 18.27
C PRO A 228 3.45 -27.76 17.42
N ALA A 229 3.76 -28.66 16.47
CA ALA A 229 2.93 -29.54 15.64
C ALA A 229 1.65 -29.01 14.92
N LYS A 230 0.87 -28.07 15.47
CA LYS A 230 -0.40 -27.57 14.91
C LYS A 230 -0.26 -26.15 14.36
N LEU A 231 0.71 -25.96 13.47
CA LEU A 231 0.81 -24.72 12.70
C LEU A 231 -0.12 -24.81 11.51
N GLN A 232 -1.12 -23.94 11.43
CA GLN A 232 -1.98 -23.79 10.26
C GLN A 232 -1.21 -23.04 9.16
N ARG A 233 -1.46 -23.40 7.91
CA ARG A 233 -0.88 -22.75 6.73
C ARG A 233 -1.95 -22.49 5.69
N VAL A 234 -1.92 -21.32 5.08
CA VAL A 234 -2.71 -21.00 3.88
C VAL A 234 -1.78 -20.55 2.74
N ILE A 235 -2.14 -20.91 1.51
CA ILE A 235 -1.50 -20.43 0.28
C ILE A 235 -2.52 -19.59 -0.46
N LEU A 236 -2.25 -18.30 -0.59
CA LEU A 236 -3.17 -17.31 -1.12
C LEU A 236 -2.68 -16.81 -2.48
N GLY A 237 -3.47 -17.03 -3.52
CA GLY A 237 -3.28 -16.41 -4.83
C GLY A 237 -4.06 -15.10 -4.95
N TRP A 238 -3.68 -14.30 -5.94
CA TRP A 238 -4.46 -13.14 -6.35
C TRP A 238 -5.80 -13.57 -6.94
N ASP A 239 -6.86 -12.83 -6.61
CA ASP A 239 -8.15 -13.00 -7.27
C ASP A 239 -7.98 -12.75 -8.77
N ALA A 240 -8.56 -13.61 -9.62
CA ALA A 240 -8.38 -13.52 -11.05
C ALA A 240 -8.75 -12.12 -11.60
N ALA A 241 -9.79 -11.47 -11.05
CA ALA A 241 -10.21 -10.15 -11.49
C ALA A 241 -9.18 -9.03 -11.19
N THR A 242 -8.15 -9.32 -10.39
CA THR A 242 -7.04 -8.40 -10.10
C THR A 242 -5.85 -8.55 -11.03
N LEU A 243 -5.77 -9.65 -11.80
CA LEU A 243 -4.70 -9.90 -12.76
C LEU A 243 -5.04 -9.30 -14.13
N ASP A 244 -4.05 -8.70 -14.78
CA ASP A 244 -4.18 -8.33 -16.19
C ASP A 244 -4.15 -9.57 -17.11
N ALA A 245 -4.46 -9.37 -18.39
CA ALA A 245 -4.55 -10.48 -19.35
C ALA A 245 -3.20 -11.19 -19.59
N GLY A 246 -2.08 -10.45 -19.52
CA GLY A 246 -0.74 -10.99 -19.70
C GLY A 246 -0.29 -11.79 -18.49
N GLU A 247 -0.48 -11.25 -17.29
CA GLU A 247 -0.22 -11.95 -16.02
C GLU A 247 -1.02 -13.25 -15.94
N ARG A 248 -2.31 -13.20 -16.28
CA ARG A 248 -3.15 -14.39 -16.30
C ARG A 248 -2.66 -15.43 -17.29
N ALA A 249 -2.26 -15.02 -18.50
CA ALA A 249 -1.72 -15.93 -19.50
C ALA A 249 -0.44 -16.64 -19.03
N LEU A 250 0.44 -15.94 -18.31
CA LEU A 250 1.67 -16.53 -17.74
C LEU A 250 1.36 -17.54 -16.63
N VAL A 251 0.37 -17.26 -15.79
CA VAL A 251 -0.11 -18.16 -14.74
C VAL A 251 -0.74 -19.41 -15.34
N ASP A 252 -1.62 -19.24 -16.33
CA ASP A 252 -2.32 -20.33 -17.02
C ASP A 252 -1.35 -21.19 -17.83
N ALA A 253 -0.32 -20.58 -18.44
CA ALA A 253 0.76 -21.28 -19.12
C ALA A 253 1.73 -21.98 -18.14
N GLY A 254 1.54 -21.81 -16.83
CA GLY A 254 2.39 -22.44 -15.82
C GLY A 254 3.80 -21.85 -15.74
N GLN A 255 4.05 -20.67 -16.33
CA GLN A 255 5.38 -20.07 -16.52
C GLN A 255 5.80 -19.17 -15.36
N GLU A 256 4.88 -18.34 -14.89
CA GLU A 256 5.12 -17.43 -13.76
C GLU A 256 3.88 -17.41 -12.87
N ALA A 257 4.09 -17.35 -11.56
CA ALA A 257 3.01 -17.15 -10.61
C ALA A 257 3.56 -16.59 -9.31
N GLU A 258 2.74 -15.81 -8.61
CA GLU A 258 3.02 -15.40 -7.26
C GLU A 258 1.93 -15.92 -6.32
N ALA A 259 2.31 -16.22 -5.08
CA ALA A 259 1.37 -16.47 -3.99
C ALA A 259 1.92 -15.92 -2.67
N ILE A 260 1.02 -15.61 -1.75
CA ILE A 260 1.35 -15.31 -0.36
C ILE A 260 1.08 -16.55 0.48
N VAL A 261 2.11 -17.06 1.13
CA VAL A 261 2.00 -18.17 2.09
C VAL A 261 2.01 -17.59 3.49
N CYS A 262 1.01 -17.93 4.28
CA CYS A 262 0.93 -17.50 5.68
C CYS A 262 0.85 -18.69 6.63
N TRP A 263 1.42 -18.53 7.80
CA TRP A 263 1.41 -19.49 8.90
C TRP A 263 0.84 -18.86 10.16
N SER A 264 0.07 -19.62 10.92
CA SER A 264 -0.51 -19.19 12.19
C SER A 264 -0.66 -20.38 13.14
N ASP A 265 -0.44 -20.13 14.42
CA ASP A 265 -0.74 -21.05 15.52
C ASP A 265 -2.08 -20.73 16.21
N HIS A 266 -2.81 -19.72 15.74
CA HIS A 266 -4.13 -19.41 16.22
C HIS A 266 -5.14 -20.49 15.82
N ALA A 267 -6.05 -20.85 16.72
CA ALA A 267 -7.07 -21.86 16.46
C ALA A 267 -8.07 -21.43 15.38
N ASP A 268 -8.32 -20.12 15.27
CA ASP A 268 -9.27 -19.49 14.36
C ASP A 268 -8.61 -18.86 13.13
N ALA A 269 -7.40 -19.31 12.76
CA ALA A 269 -6.61 -18.74 11.67
C ALA A 269 -7.37 -18.55 10.34
N GLU A 270 -8.28 -19.46 9.99
CA GLU A 270 -9.15 -19.34 8.80
C GLU A 270 -9.96 -18.03 8.74
N ARG A 271 -10.34 -17.48 9.90
CA ARG A 271 -11.08 -16.21 10.03
C ARG A 271 -10.16 -14.99 9.94
N LEU A 272 -8.87 -15.20 10.16
CA LEU A 272 -7.90 -14.14 10.36
C LEU A 272 -7.00 -13.91 9.14
N TRP A 273 -6.88 -14.89 8.23
CA TRP A 273 -6.02 -14.79 7.05
C TRP A 273 -6.15 -13.45 6.29
N PRO A 274 -5.05 -12.93 5.71
CA PRO A 274 -5.07 -11.68 4.97
C PRO A 274 -6.00 -11.79 3.76
N ILE A 275 -6.75 -10.72 3.48
CA ILE A 275 -7.67 -10.67 2.34
C ILE A 275 -7.15 -9.77 1.22
N ALA A 276 -6.12 -8.95 1.49
CA ALA A 276 -5.36 -8.20 0.51
C ALA A 276 -3.85 -8.31 0.76
N ALA A 277 -3.03 -8.06 -0.26
CA ALA A 277 -1.57 -8.19 -0.17
C ALA A 277 -0.95 -7.30 0.92
N PHE A 278 -1.50 -6.10 1.14
CA PHE A 278 -1.02 -5.19 2.18
C PHE A 278 -1.35 -5.65 3.62
N ASP A 279 -2.23 -6.64 3.81
CA ASP A 279 -2.48 -7.24 5.12
C ASP A 279 -1.32 -8.20 5.51
N ALA A 280 -0.60 -8.76 4.52
CA ALA A 280 0.51 -9.70 4.72
C ALA A 280 1.85 -9.01 5.06
N ASP A 281 1.78 -7.87 5.75
CA ASP A 281 2.89 -6.95 6.02
C ASP A 281 3.77 -7.33 7.23
N ASN A 282 3.52 -8.48 7.88
CA ASN A 282 4.20 -8.95 9.09
C ASN A 282 4.41 -7.88 10.19
N ARG A 283 3.51 -6.89 10.31
CA ARG A 283 3.60 -5.90 11.39
C ARG A 283 3.47 -6.59 12.76
N PRO A 284 4.05 -6.03 13.83
CA PRO A 284 3.79 -6.52 15.17
C PRO A 284 2.29 -6.56 15.46
N GLY A 285 1.85 -7.67 16.08
CA GLY A 285 0.44 -7.92 16.40
C GLY A 285 -0.34 -8.73 15.36
N ARG A 286 0.17 -8.96 14.13
CA ARG A 286 -0.52 -9.86 13.19
C ARG A 286 -0.68 -11.26 13.81
N PRO A 287 -1.84 -11.91 13.69
CA PRO A 287 -2.06 -13.29 14.14
C PRO A 287 -1.47 -14.33 13.18
N TYR A 288 -0.70 -13.90 12.19
CA TYR A 288 -0.07 -14.75 11.18
C TYR A 288 1.25 -14.15 10.71
N ALA A 289 2.16 -15.02 10.29
CA ALA A 289 3.40 -14.64 9.61
C ALA A 289 3.31 -15.04 8.13
N CYS A 290 3.70 -14.16 7.21
CA CYS A 290 3.56 -14.38 5.78
C CYS A 290 4.87 -14.20 5.01
N ALA A 291 4.97 -14.92 3.90
CA ALA A 291 5.98 -14.73 2.87
C ALA A 291 5.32 -14.69 1.50
N ARG A 292 5.70 -13.73 0.65
CA ARG A 292 5.34 -13.76 -0.76
C ARG A 292 6.37 -14.60 -1.51
N ILE A 293 5.92 -15.56 -2.30
CA ILE A 293 6.76 -16.43 -3.12
C ILE A 293 6.44 -16.14 -4.57
N ALA A 294 7.46 -15.85 -5.37
CA ALA A 294 7.34 -15.68 -6.82
C ALA A 294 8.07 -16.82 -7.52
N TYR A 295 7.37 -17.50 -8.44
CA TYR A 295 7.92 -18.48 -9.36
C TYR A 295 8.16 -17.84 -10.72
N SER A 296 9.30 -18.19 -11.34
CA SER A 296 9.57 -17.94 -12.75
C SER A 296 10.26 -19.16 -13.34
N ILE A 297 9.74 -19.67 -14.46
CA ILE A 297 10.36 -20.74 -15.24
C ILE A 297 11.14 -20.11 -16.38
N ARG A 298 12.39 -19.69 -16.11
CA ARG A 298 13.34 -19.29 -17.15
C ARG A 298 14.31 -20.45 -17.40
N GLY A 299 14.32 -20.99 -18.62
CA GLY A 299 15.27 -22.04 -19.02
C GLY A 299 14.89 -23.47 -18.63
N GLY A 300 13.65 -23.74 -18.21
CA GLY A 300 13.10 -25.09 -18.05
C GLY A 300 13.03 -25.62 -16.61
N GLU A 301 13.74 -25.02 -15.66
CA GLU A 301 13.62 -25.34 -14.23
C GLU A 301 12.85 -24.25 -13.48
N PRO A 302 11.82 -24.59 -12.68
CA PRO A 302 11.13 -23.62 -11.85
C PRO A 302 12.06 -23.06 -10.77
N GLN A 303 12.39 -21.78 -10.89
CA GLN A 303 13.06 -21.04 -9.83
C GLN A 303 12.03 -20.25 -9.05
N TRP A 304 12.18 -20.23 -7.72
CA TRP A 304 11.35 -19.40 -6.87
C TRP A 304 12.20 -18.54 -5.95
N ARG A 305 11.63 -17.40 -5.56
CA ARG A 305 12.20 -16.48 -4.59
C ARG A 305 11.12 -16.08 -3.60
N ALA A 306 11.50 -16.03 -2.32
CA ALA A 306 10.66 -15.51 -1.27
C ALA A 306 10.97 -14.05 -0.96
N PHE A 307 9.95 -13.33 -0.52
CA PHE A 307 9.99 -11.96 -0.05
C PHE A 307 9.26 -11.92 1.30
N ILE A 308 9.93 -11.36 2.30
CA ILE A 308 9.34 -11.13 3.62
C ILE A 308 9.09 -9.63 3.73
N ASP A 309 7.83 -9.27 3.48
CA ASP A 309 7.40 -7.89 3.58
C ASP A 309 7.27 -7.52 5.06
N GLN A 310 7.83 -6.37 5.43
CA GLN A 310 7.56 -5.75 6.71
C GLN A 310 7.22 -4.29 6.47
N ALA A 311 5.93 -4.01 6.34
CA ALA A 311 5.44 -2.64 6.28
C ALA A 311 4.85 -2.29 7.64
N ALA A 312 5.54 -1.44 8.40
CA ALA A 312 4.95 -0.82 9.59
C ALA A 312 3.80 0.16 9.24
N GLY A 313 3.45 0.28 7.96
CA GLY A 313 2.44 1.18 7.42
C GLY A 313 1.14 0.51 6.94
N GLY A 314 0.91 -0.79 7.16
CA GLY A 314 -0.38 -1.40 6.82
C GLY A 314 -1.53 -0.96 7.76
N LEU A 315 -2.75 -1.43 7.48
CA LEU A 315 -3.90 -1.27 8.38
C LEU A 315 -3.68 -2.03 9.70
N ALA A 316 -4.21 -1.54 10.81
CA ALA A 316 -4.07 -2.17 12.14
C ALA A 316 -4.87 -3.46 12.26
N GLU A 317 -4.49 -4.33 13.20
CA GLU A 317 -5.39 -5.41 13.63
C GLU A 317 -6.56 -4.81 14.44
N PRO A 318 -7.80 -5.30 14.25
CA PRO A 318 -8.96 -4.98 15.09
C PRO A 318 -8.82 -5.44 16.55
#